data_AF-A0A7C2WP82-F1
#
_entry.id   AF-A0A7C2WP82-F1
#
_cell.length_a   1.000
_cell.length_b   1.000
_cell.length_c   1.000
_cell.angle_alpha   90.00
_cell.angle_beta   90.00
_cell.angle_gamma   90.00
#
_symmetry.space_group_name_H-M   'P 1'
#
loop_
_entity.id
_entity.type
_entity.pdbx_description
1 polymer ?
#
loop_
_entity_poly.entity_id
_entity_poly.type
_entity_poly.pdbx_seq_one_letter_code
_entity_poly.pdbx_strand_id
1 'polypeptide(L)'
;MKKRIKKPTVKPELRQEWLRRYESGETPPKIADSDDFDVRTVRKHIDLAKQDRDVREARSAVLRGALEQHYRDMYDLALELDSTIVSKGHAVLDSEVDRRLLALRQHLPRSPLWTNLPKWNRTLDEINNLNEIVEKQLRNRLEKNNRLNTIPADTRNGIIQGLFEALYSQFRVWSQGKTGLNHVTDIHIEKAAGAKHDIRYGGFHMSPIDNENLDDYLEIIRAIVQDYETRMKSSEQYLEALKSYDTLRSLQKRLRDELAIIIMRRIVPGKCKYCPL
;
A
#
# COMPACT_ATOMS: atom_id res chain seq x y z
N MET A 1 77.37 29.16 19.04
CA MET A 1 76.22 28.77 18.19
C MET A 1 75.02 28.45 19.08
N LYS A 2 73.98 29.29 19.10
CA LYS A 2 72.77 29.03 19.91
C LYS A 2 72.08 27.76 19.37
N LYS A 3 71.91 26.74 20.23
CA LYS A 3 71.18 25.51 19.90
C LYS A 3 69.79 25.89 19.40
N ARG A 4 69.40 25.42 18.21
CA ARG A 4 68.02 25.51 17.70
C ARG A 4 67.13 24.73 18.65
N ILE A 5 66.50 25.41 19.59
CA ILE A 5 65.43 24.83 20.42
C ILE A 5 64.25 24.59 19.47
N LYS A 6 63.87 23.32 19.27
CA LYS A 6 62.65 23.00 18.51
C LYS A 6 61.47 23.59 19.27
N LYS A 7 60.76 24.55 18.65
CA LYS A 7 59.49 25.06 19.20
C LYS A 7 58.50 23.88 19.37
N PRO A 8 57.66 23.92 20.42
CA PRO A 8 56.71 22.84 20.71
C PRO A 8 55.72 22.66 19.56
N THR A 9 55.31 21.41 19.31
CA THR A 9 54.30 21.08 18.31
C THR A 9 52.97 21.74 18.66
N VAL A 10 52.38 22.47 17.71
CA VAL A 10 51.09 23.16 17.89
C VAL A 10 49.98 22.12 18.11
N LYS A 11 49.35 22.16 19.29
CA LYS A 11 48.24 21.27 19.66
C LYS A 11 46.95 21.63 18.90
N PRO A 12 46.02 20.68 18.70
CA PRO A 12 44.74 20.95 18.02
C PRO A 12 43.88 22.02 18.72
N GLU A 13 43.89 22.07 20.05
CA GLU A 13 43.15 23.07 20.84
C GLU A 13 43.66 24.49 20.56
N LEU A 14 44.99 24.67 20.59
CA LEU A 14 45.63 25.96 20.30
C LEU A 14 45.38 26.40 18.85
N ARG A 15 45.33 25.44 17.92
CA ARG A 15 44.97 25.70 16.52
C ARG A 15 43.54 26.24 16.40
N GLN A 16 42.57 25.67 17.12
CA GLN A 16 41.20 26.16 17.13
C GLN A 16 41.09 27.54 17.78
N GLU A 17 41.88 27.78 18.83
CA GLU A 17 41.95 29.07 19.49
C GLU A 17 42.50 30.17 18.56
N TRP A 18 43.56 29.88 17.80
CA TRP A 18 44.09 30.82 16.80
C TRP A 18 43.09 31.13 15.70
N LEU A 19 42.31 30.14 15.24
CA LEU A 19 41.23 30.38 14.29
C LEU A 19 40.18 31.32 14.88
N ARG A 20 39.76 31.07 16.14
CA ARG A 20 38.79 31.91 16.86
C ARG A 20 39.26 33.36 17.00
N ARG A 21 40.52 33.56 17.44
CA ARG A 21 41.14 34.89 17.59
C ARG A 21 41.24 35.63 16.25
N TYR A 22 41.63 34.90 15.20
CA TYR A 22 41.69 35.44 13.85
C TYR A 22 40.31 35.90 13.34
N GLU A 23 39.27 35.08 13.56
CA GLU A 23 37.89 35.42 13.16
C GLU A 23 37.29 36.57 14.01
N SER A 24 37.76 36.75 15.25
CA SER A 24 37.42 37.90 16.08
C SER A 24 38.13 39.21 15.69
N GLY A 25 38.95 39.17 14.63
CA GLY A 25 39.62 40.34 14.05
C GLY A 25 41.10 40.50 14.43
N GLU A 26 41.69 39.54 15.14
CA GLU A 26 43.11 39.60 15.49
C GLU A 26 44.01 39.18 14.31
N THR A 27 45.06 39.96 14.04
CA THR A 27 45.93 39.68 12.89
C THR A 27 46.92 38.54 13.22
N PRO A 28 47.31 37.70 12.24
CA PRO A 28 48.26 36.61 12.47
C PRO A 28 49.61 37.05 13.09
N PRO A 29 50.19 38.23 12.77
CA PRO A 29 51.35 38.75 13.48
C PRO A 29 51.10 38.97 14.97
N LYS A 30 49.93 39.54 15.33
CA LYS A 30 49.59 39.82 16.73
C LYS A 30 49.37 38.54 17.54
N ILE A 31 48.76 37.51 16.93
CA ILE A 31 48.61 36.17 17.53
C ILE A 31 49.99 35.51 17.70
N ALA A 32 50.87 35.63 16.70
CA ALA A 32 52.23 35.09 16.74
C ALA A 32 53.10 35.73 17.83
N ASP A 33 53.01 37.05 17.99
CA ASP A 33 53.69 37.79 19.04
C ASP A 33 53.14 37.43 20.44
N SER A 34 51.82 37.28 20.58
CA SER A 34 51.17 36.93 21.86
C SER A 34 51.56 35.54 22.35
N ASP A 35 51.66 34.57 21.44
CA ASP A 35 51.78 33.15 21.78
C ASP A 35 53.22 32.61 21.56
N ASP A 36 54.17 33.49 21.21
CA ASP A 36 55.57 33.18 20.84
C ASP A 36 55.70 32.11 19.75
N PHE A 37 55.02 32.32 18.63
CA PHE A 37 55.16 31.50 17.42
C PHE A 37 55.62 32.33 16.22
N ASP A 38 56.16 31.66 15.20
CA ASP A 38 56.48 32.33 13.94
C ASP A 38 55.19 32.62 13.15
N VAL A 39 55.09 33.80 12.53
CA VAL A 39 53.89 34.24 11.80
C VAL A 39 53.48 33.25 10.70
N ARG A 40 54.45 32.61 10.01
CA ARG A 40 54.17 31.59 8.99
C ARG A 40 53.55 30.34 9.60
N THR A 41 53.95 30.00 10.83
CA THR A 41 53.40 28.86 11.58
C THR A 41 51.96 29.14 11.98
N VAL A 42 51.68 30.33 12.52
CA VAL A 42 50.32 30.76 12.89
C VAL A 42 49.40 30.78 11.66
N ARG A 43 49.82 31.42 10.55
CA ARG A 43 49.04 31.43 9.29
C ARG A 43 48.73 30.02 8.79
N LYS A 44 49.75 29.17 8.68
CA LYS A 44 49.58 27.77 8.25
C LYS A 44 48.58 27.03 9.14
N HIS A 45 48.67 27.19 10.46
CA HIS A 45 47.78 26.49 11.39
C HIS A 45 46.35 27.05 11.38
N ILE A 46 46.15 28.36 11.15
CA ILE A 46 44.84 28.95 10.89
C ILE A 46 44.22 28.35 9.62
N ASP A 47 44.99 28.26 8.53
CA ASP A 47 44.52 27.66 7.27
C ASP A 47 44.16 26.18 7.43
N LEU A 48 44.99 25.42 8.15
CA LEU A 48 44.68 24.03 8.52
C LEU A 48 43.41 23.93 9.39
N ALA A 49 43.21 24.87 10.32
CA ALA A 49 42.01 24.90 11.16
C ALA A 49 40.73 25.15 10.34
N LYS A 50 40.81 26.06 9.35
CA LYS A 50 39.71 26.32 8.40
C LYS A 50 39.40 25.06 7.60
N GLN A 51 40.42 24.44 7.00
CA GLN A 51 40.25 23.19 6.26
C GLN A 51 39.65 22.08 7.14
N ASP A 52 40.12 21.92 8.38
CA ASP A 52 39.58 20.94 9.33
C ASP A 52 38.10 21.21 9.64
N ARG A 53 37.69 22.49 9.78
CA ARG A 53 36.29 22.89 9.97
C ARG A 53 35.47 22.58 8.72
N ASP A 54 35.92 23.02 7.55
CA ASP A 54 35.21 22.85 6.28
C ASP A 54 35.00 21.35 5.97
N VAL A 55 36.00 20.50 6.24
CA VAL A 55 35.89 19.04 6.12
C VAL A 55 34.88 18.47 7.11
N ARG A 56 34.83 18.94 8.36
CA ARG A 56 33.82 18.50 9.34
C ARG A 56 32.42 18.92 8.92
N GLU A 57 32.25 20.15 8.45
CA GLU A 57 30.97 20.66 7.96
C GLU A 57 30.50 19.88 6.73
N ALA A 58 31.38 19.65 5.75
CA ALA A 58 31.10 18.83 4.58
C ALA A 58 30.71 17.40 4.96
N ARG A 59 31.45 16.75 5.88
CA ARG A 59 31.10 15.41 6.39
C ARG A 59 29.75 15.40 7.08
N SER A 60 29.47 16.40 7.92
CA SER A 60 28.17 16.53 8.60
C SER A 60 27.03 16.73 7.60
N ALA A 61 27.24 17.52 6.55
CA ALA A 61 26.26 17.74 5.49
C ALA A 61 25.98 16.47 4.69
N VAL A 62 27.01 15.71 4.29
CA VAL A 62 26.86 14.42 3.60
C VAL A 62 26.12 13.42 4.47
N LEU A 63 26.48 13.30 5.75
CA LEU A 63 25.82 12.42 6.70
C LEU A 63 24.34 12.77 6.88
N ARG A 64 24.03 14.07 7.02
CA ARG A 64 22.65 14.56 7.12
C ARG A 64 21.86 14.21 5.85
N GLY A 65 22.42 14.47 4.67
CA GLY A 65 21.77 14.14 3.41
C GLY A 65 21.52 12.64 3.23
N ALA A 66 22.49 11.80 3.61
CA ALA A 66 22.33 10.35 3.57
C ALA A 66 21.23 9.87 4.54
N LEU A 67 21.16 10.43 5.75
CA LEU A 67 20.12 10.12 6.73
C LEU A 67 18.73 10.55 6.24
N GLU A 68 18.62 11.75 5.69
CA GLU A 68 17.36 12.26 5.11
C GLU A 68 16.88 11.37 3.97
N GLN A 69 17.78 10.95 3.07
CA GLN A 69 17.44 10.05 1.98
C GLN A 69 17.02 8.67 2.50
N HIS A 70 17.75 8.10 3.46
CA HIS A 70 17.39 6.81 4.09
C HIS A 70 15.99 6.86 4.72
N TYR A 71 15.65 7.95 5.41
CA TYR A 71 14.29 8.12 5.94
C TYR A 71 13.24 8.30 4.84
N ARG A 72 13.58 8.99 3.75
CA ARG A 72 12.70 9.12 2.58
C ARG A 72 12.42 7.77 1.94
N ASP A 73 13.41 6.91 1.76
CA ASP A 73 13.23 5.58 1.16
C ASP A 73 12.23 4.74 1.97
N MET A 74 12.28 4.81 3.30
CA MET A 74 11.32 4.12 4.18
C MET A 74 9.93 4.77 4.17
N TYR A 75 9.87 6.10 4.04
CA TYR A 75 8.61 6.83 3.87
C TYR A 75 7.93 6.47 2.55
N ASP A 76 8.67 6.41 1.46
CA ASP A 76 8.17 6.04 0.13
C ASP A 76 7.66 4.59 0.14
N LEU A 77 8.38 3.67 0.78
CA LEU A 77 7.88 2.31 0.98
C LEU A 77 6.56 2.29 1.79
N ALA A 78 6.43 3.12 2.83
CA ALA A 78 5.19 3.19 3.60
C ALA A 78 4.01 3.71 2.75
N LEU A 79 4.25 4.65 1.83
CA LEU A 79 3.26 5.12 0.85
C LEU A 79 2.87 4.01 -0.14
N GLU A 80 3.84 3.27 -0.68
CA GLU A 80 3.61 2.15 -1.59
C GLU A 80 2.75 1.07 -0.92
N LEU A 81 3.03 0.75 0.35
CA LEU A 81 2.22 -0.17 1.15
C LEU A 81 0.79 0.35 1.38
N ASP A 82 0.62 1.64 1.73
CA ASP A 82 -0.72 2.22 1.92
C ASP A 82 -1.53 2.15 0.63
N SER A 83 -0.92 2.51 -0.50
CA SER A 83 -1.56 2.42 -1.83
C SER A 83 -1.99 1.00 -2.15
N THR A 84 -1.13 0.02 -1.90
CA THR A 84 -1.42 -1.41 -2.11
C THR A 84 -2.59 -1.88 -1.24
N ILE A 85 -2.64 -1.43 0.02
CA ILE A 85 -3.74 -1.75 0.96
C ILE A 85 -5.05 -1.09 0.52
N VAL A 86 -5.00 0.16 0.04
CA VAL A 86 -6.17 0.89 -0.49
C VAL A 86 -6.74 0.20 -1.72
N SER A 87 -5.87 -0.25 -2.64
CA SER A 87 -6.28 -0.98 -3.85
C SER A 87 -6.68 -2.44 -3.59
N LYS A 88 -6.64 -2.90 -2.33
CA LYS A 88 -6.90 -4.30 -1.95
C LYS A 88 -5.95 -5.30 -2.63
N GLY A 89 -4.71 -4.90 -2.86
CA GLY A 89 -3.67 -5.73 -3.45
C GLY A 89 -2.84 -6.48 -2.41
N HIS A 90 -2.06 -7.45 -2.90
CA HIS A 90 -1.08 -8.17 -2.09
C HIS A 90 0.15 -7.32 -1.82
N ALA A 91 0.54 -7.23 -0.56
CA ALA A 91 1.79 -6.59 -0.17
C ALA A 91 2.98 -7.52 -0.43
N VAL A 92 4.06 -7.01 -1.03
CA VAL A 92 5.31 -7.75 -1.18
C VAL A 92 6.03 -7.76 0.17
N LEU A 93 6.21 -8.94 0.75
CA LEU A 93 6.81 -9.11 2.08
C LEU A 93 8.20 -9.74 2.05
N ASP A 94 8.77 -9.90 0.87
CA ASP A 94 10.10 -10.48 0.68
C ASP A 94 11.20 -9.41 0.79
N SER A 95 12.01 -9.52 1.84
CA SER A 95 13.15 -8.65 2.11
C SER A 95 14.37 -8.90 1.20
N GLU A 96 14.38 -9.99 0.44
CA GLU A 96 15.37 -10.22 -0.61
C GLU A 96 15.05 -9.41 -1.86
N VAL A 97 13.76 -9.22 -2.15
CA VAL A 97 13.25 -8.40 -3.24
C VAL A 97 13.37 -6.91 -2.93
N ASP A 98 12.99 -6.48 -1.72
CA ASP A 98 13.10 -5.06 -1.31
C ASP A 98 13.88 -4.89 0.00
N ARG A 99 15.07 -4.29 -0.09
CA ARG A 99 15.92 -3.99 1.09
C ARG A 99 15.33 -2.90 1.98
N ARG A 100 14.49 -2.01 1.45
CA ARG A 100 13.77 -0.97 2.23
C ARG A 100 12.82 -1.63 3.24
N LEU A 101 12.22 -2.76 2.89
CA LEU A 101 11.36 -3.53 3.78
C LEU A 101 12.13 -4.06 4.99
N LEU A 102 13.34 -4.58 4.76
CA LEU A 102 14.22 -5.02 5.84
C LEU A 102 14.61 -3.84 6.75
N ALA A 103 14.97 -2.71 6.15
CA ALA A 103 15.31 -1.49 6.89
C ALA A 103 14.14 -1.06 7.78
N LEU A 104 12.94 -0.93 7.20
CA LEU A 104 11.73 -0.54 7.90
C LEU A 104 11.40 -1.52 9.05
N ARG A 105 11.56 -2.83 8.83
CA ARG A 105 11.37 -3.86 9.86
C ARG A 105 12.38 -3.75 11.01
N GLN A 106 13.64 -3.44 10.72
CA GLN A 106 14.65 -3.22 11.75
C GLN A 106 14.40 -1.95 12.55
N HIS A 107 13.89 -0.89 11.91
CA HIS A 107 13.48 0.34 12.59
C HIS A 107 12.25 0.11 13.49
N LEU A 108 11.31 -0.74 13.07
CA LEU A 108 10.03 -0.95 13.74
C LEU A 108 9.81 -2.41 14.18
N PRO A 109 10.72 -3.05 14.93
CA PRO A 109 10.69 -4.51 15.13
C PRO A 109 9.44 -5.02 15.84
N ARG A 110 8.76 -4.16 16.60
CA ARG A 110 7.54 -4.47 17.36
C ARG A 110 6.26 -3.91 16.73
N SER A 111 6.33 -3.33 15.53
CA SER A 111 5.13 -2.78 14.90
C SER A 111 4.13 -3.90 14.56
N PRO A 112 2.83 -3.68 14.81
CA PRO A 112 1.76 -4.57 14.37
C PRO A 112 1.77 -4.87 12.87
N LEU A 113 2.35 -3.99 12.03
CA LEU A 113 2.50 -4.16 10.58
C LEU A 113 2.98 -5.57 10.22
N TRP A 114 4.01 -6.08 10.91
CA TRP A 114 4.63 -7.36 10.57
C TRP A 114 3.76 -8.58 10.87
N THR A 115 2.76 -8.41 11.73
CA THR A 115 1.78 -9.47 12.03
C THR A 115 0.51 -9.33 11.21
N ASN A 116 0.16 -8.10 10.81
CA ASN A 116 -1.08 -7.81 10.10
C ASN A 116 -0.91 -7.93 8.57
N LEU A 117 0.26 -7.60 8.00
CA LEU A 117 0.50 -7.71 6.56
C LEU A 117 0.42 -9.16 6.03
N PRO A 118 1.01 -10.18 6.69
CA PRO A 118 0.82 -11.57 6.25
C PRO A 118 -0.64 -12.02 6.35
N LYS A 119 -1.35 -11.60 7.42
CA LYS A 119 -2.78 -11.89 7.59
C LYS A 119 -3.61 -11.26 6.49
N TRP A 120 -3.28 -10.03 6.09
CA TRP A 120 -3.91 -9.33 4.99
C TRP A 120 -3.81 -10.11 3.68
N ASN A 121 -2.60 -10.51 3.28
CA ASN A 121 -2.39 -11.30 2.07
C ASN A 121 -3.17 -12.63 2.13
N ARG A 122 -3.10 -13.34 3.26
CA ARG A 122 -3.83 -14.60 3.45
C ARG A 122 -5.34 -14.41 3.34
N THR A 123 -5.90 -13.36 3.94
CA THR A 123 -7.34 -13.08 3.85
C THR A 123 -7.76 -12.72 2.42
N LEU A 124 -6.91 -12.04 1.64
CA LEU A 124 -7.15 -11.83 0.21
C LEU A 124 -7.18 -13.15 -0.56
N ASP A 125 -6.24 -14.07 -0.28
CA ASP A 125 -6.21 -15.40 -0.90
C ASP A 125 -7.46 -16.22 -0.55
N GLU A 126 -7.87 -16.20 0.72
CA GLU A 126 -9.11 -16.85 1.18
C GLU A 126 -10.35 -16.30 0.44
N ILE A 127 -10.46 -14.98 0.28
CA ILE A 127 -11.55 -14.36 -0.49
C ILE A 127 -11.51 -14.78 -1.96
N ASN A 128 -10.33 -14.80 -2.58
CA ASN A 128 -10.19 -15.19 -3.99
C ASN A 128 -10.59 -16.66 -4.19
N ASN A 129 -10.12 -17.56 -3.33
CA ASN A 129 -10.49 -18.97 -3.38
C ASN A 129 -12.01 -19.18 -3.21
N LEU A 130 -12.64 -18.47 -2.26
CA LEU A 130 -14.08 -18.53 -2.06
C LEU A 130 -14.85 -18.03 -3.29
N ASN A 131 -14.40 -16.92 -3.89
CA ASN A 131 -15.00 -16.38 -5.10
C ASN A 131 -14.92 -17.38 -6.27
N GLU A 132 -13.80 -18.07 -6.45
CA GLU A 132 -13.66 -19.11 -7.49
C GLU A 132 -14.57 -20.32 -7.25
N ILE A 133 -14.71 -20.76 -5.99
CA ILE A 133 -15.60 -21.87 -5.62
C ILE A 133 -17.05 -21.49 -5.93
N VAL A 134 -17.49 -20.30 -5.48
CA VAL A 134 -18.86 -19.82 -5.69
C VAL A 134 -19.15 -19.62 -7.17
N GLU A 135 -18.21 -19.06 -7.93
CA GLU A 135 -18.31 -18.91 -9.38
C GLU A 135 -18.60 -20.26 -10.07
N LYS A 136 -17.77 -21.28 -9.81
CA LYS A 136 -17.92 -22.61 -10.40
C LYS A 136 -19.24 -23.27 -10.01
N GLN A 137 -19.62 -23.17 -8.73
CA GLN A 137 -20.85 -23.76 -8.22
C GLN A 137 -22.09 -23.08 -8.80
N LEU A 138 -22.11 -21.75 -8.85
CA LEU A 138 -23.22 -20.97 -9.38
C LEU A 138 -23.46 -21.28 -10.85
N ARG A 139 -22.39 -21.27 -11.67
CA ARG A 139 -22.47 -21.62 -13.10
C ARG A 139 -23.07 -23.02 -13.31
N ASN A 140 -22.51 -24.03 -12.64
CA ASN A 140 -22.98 -25.42 -12.74
C ASN A 140 -24.44 -25.59 -12.30
N ARG A 141 -24.88 -24.89 -11.25
CA ARG A 141 -26.27 -24.95 -10.77
C ARG A 141 -27.24 -24.26 -11.73
N LEU A 142 -26.86 -23.15 -12.35
CA LEU A 142 -27.69 -22.47 -13.35
C LEU A 142 -27.85 -23.32 -14.62
N GLU A 143 -26.76 -23.91 -15.13
CA GLU A 143 -26.78 -24.79 -16.30
C GLU A 143 -27.65 -26.04 -16.10
N LYS A 144 -27.73 -26.54 -14.86
CA LYS A 144 -28.57 -27.70 -14.50
C LYS A 144 -29.97 -27.33 -14.02
N ASN A 145 -30.36 -26.06 -14.07
CA ASN A 145 -31.66 -25.65 -13.59
C ASN A 145 -32.76 -26.04 -14.59
N ASN A 146 -33.54 -27.07 -14.24
CA ASN A 146 -34.59 -27.61 -15.10
C ASN A 146 -35.67 -26.58 -15.49
N ARG A 147 -35.88 -25.51 -14.71
CA ARG A 147 -36.83 -24.46 -15.05
C ARG A 147 -36.45 -23.71 -16.33
N LEU A 148 -35.17 -23.68 -16.67
CA LEU A 148 -34.67 -23.05 -17.89
C LEU A 148 -34.79 -23.95 -19.12
N ASN A 149 -35.15 -25.24 -18.97
CA ASN A 149 -35.30 -26.17 -20.10
C ASN A 149 -36.56 -25.92 -20.93
N THR A 150 -37.51 -25.13 -20.42
CA THR A 150 -38.68 -24.68 -21.18
C THR A 150 -38.34 -23.57 -22.17
N ILE A 151 -37.14 -22.97 -22.04
CA ILE A 151 -36.66 -21.89 -22.89
C ILE A 151 -35.84 -22.49 -24.05
N PRO A 152 -36.07 -22.06 -25.31
CA PRO A 152 -35.27 -22.43 -26.47
C PRO A 152 -33.77 -22.26 -26.24
N ALA A 153 -32.97 -23.18 -26.77
CA ALA A 153 -31.54 -23.25 -26.47
C ALA A 153 -30.76 -21.99 -26.87
N ASP A 154 -31.16 -21.32 -27.95
CA ASP A 154 -30.60 -20.08 -28.46
C ASP A 154 -30.81 -18.90 -27.50
N THR A 155 -31.99 -18.78 -26.89
CA THR A 155 -32.27 -17.76 -25.88
C THR A 155 -31.71 -18.14 -24.50
N ARG A 156 -31.82 -19.43 -24.13
CA ARG A 156 -31.46 -19.98 -22.82
C ARG A 156 -30.01 -19.68 -22.42
N ASN A 157 -29.06 -19.80 -23.35
CA ASN A 157 -27.66 -19.56 -23.06
C ASN A 157 -27.38 -18.10 -22.67
N GLY A 158 -28.03 -17.15 -23.33
CA GLY A 158 -27.93 -15.72 -22.99
C GLY A 158 -28.56 -15.42 -21.62
N ILE A 159 -29.69 -16.03 -21.30
CA ILE A 159 -30.33 -15.91 -19.98
C ILE A 159 -29.42 -16.49 -18.88
N ILE A 160 -28.85 -17.69 -19.09
CA ILE A 160 -27.92 -18.32 -18.13
C ILE A 160 -26.73 -17.41 -17.85
N GLN A 161 -26.13 -16.84 -18.90
CA GLN A 161 -24.98 -15.96 -18.75
C GLN A 161 -25.35 -14.66 -18.01
N GLY A 162 -26.46 -14.00 -18.37
CA GLY A 162 -26.94 -12.80 -17.69
C GLY A 162 -27.30 -13.04 -16.22
N LEU A 163 -27.98 -14.16 -15.92
CA LEU A 163 -28.25 -14.60 -14.55
C LEU A 163 -26.97 -14.86 -13.76
N PHE A 164 -26.00 -15.56 -14.36
CA PHE A 164 -24.72 -15.84 -13.73
C PHE A 164 -24.00 -14.55 -13.35
N GLU A 165 -23.85 -13.61 -14.30
CA GLU A 165 -23.16 -12.33 -14.06
C GLU A 165 -23.86 -11.53 -12.96
N ALA A 166 -25.19 -11.43 -13.02
CA ALA A 166 -25.96 -10.70 -12.04
C ALA A 166 -25.83 -11.31 -10.64
N LEU A 167 -26.09 -12.61 -10.50
CA LEU A 167 -26.07 -13.30 -9.21
C LEU A 167 -24.67 -13.38 -8.61
N TYR A 168 -23.64 -13.58 -9.43
CA TYR A 168 -22.24 -13.57 -8.97
C TYR A 168 -21.83 -12.17 -8.50
N SER A 169 -22.20 -11.13 -9.24
CA SER A 169 -21.98 -9.75 -8.82
C SER A 169 -22.72 -9.44 -7.51
N GLN A 170 -23.98 -9.89 -7.37
CA GLN A 170 -24.76 -9.74 -6.14
C GLN A 170 -24.08 -10.40 -4.95
N PHE A 171 -23.61 -11.63 -5.10
CA PHE A 171 -22.86 -12.34 -4.07
C PHE A 171 -21.68 -11.49 -3.57
N ARG A 172 -20.84 -10.98 -4.50
CA ARG A 172 -19.67 -10.17 -4.13
C ARG A 172 -20.06 -8.86 -3.42
N VAL A 173 -21.16 -8.23 -3.82
CA VAL A 173 -21.67 -7.00 -3.18
C VAL A 173 -22.16 -7.30 -1.76
N TRP A 174 -23.00 -8.33 -1.59
CA TRP A 174 -23.54 -8.69 -0.27
C TRP A 174 -22.43 -9.15 0.68
N SER A 175 -21.46 -9.95 0.21
CA SER A 175 -20.34 -10.40 1.04
C SER A 175 -19.44 -9.24 1.50
N GLN A 176 -19.49 -8.08 0.83
CA GLN A 176 -18.83 -6.86 1.31
C GLN A 176 -19.67 -6.07 2.33
N GLY A 177 -20.84 -6.58 2.74
CA GLY A 177 -21.79 -5.92 3.62
C GLY A 177 -22.52 -4.74 2.95
N LYS A 178 -22.57 -4.70 1.62
CA LYS A 178 -23.27 -3.64 0.87
C LYS A 178 -24.66 -4.10 0.47
N THR A 179 -25.58 -3.16 0.34
CA THR A 179 -26.90 -3.40 -0.26
C THR A 179 -26.71 -3.74 -1.74
N GLY A 180 -27.29 -4.84 -2.17
CA GLY A 180 -27.32 -5.23 -3.58
C GLY A 180 -28.60 -4.82 -4.27
N LEU A 181 -28.86 -5.44 -5.42
CA LEU A 181 -30.11 -5.32 -6.16
C LEU A 181 -31.25 -6.03 -5.41
N ASN A 182 -32.47 -5.67 -5.79
CA ASN A 182 -33.72 -6.23 -5.31
C ASN A 182 -34.48 -6.85 -6.49
N HIS A 183 -34.71 -8.16 -6.44
CA HIS A 183 -35.39 -8.91 -7.49
C HIS A 183 -36.82 -8.43 -7.79
N VAL A 184 -37.47 -7.70 -6.88
CA VAL A 184 -38.81 -7.14 -7.08
C VAL A 184 -38.75 -5.86 -7.92
N THR A 185 -37.79 -4.98 -7.65
CA THR A 185 -37.75 -3.63 -8.21
C THR A 185 -36.78 -3.47 -9.38
N ASP A 186 -35.73 -4.29 -9.43
CA ASP A 186 -34.59 -4.05 -10.33
C ASP A 186 -34.57 -4.99 -11.53
N ILE A 187 -35.63 -5.78 -11.72
CA ILE A 187 -35.86 -6.54 -12.96
C ILE A 187 -36.71 -5.68 -13.89
N HIS A 188 -36.14 -5.35 -15.06
CA HIS A 188 -36.75 -4.47 -16.04
C HIS A 188 -36.82 -5.11 -17.41
N ILE A 189 -37.78 -4.66 -18.22
CA ILE A 189 -37.92 -5.04 -19.62
C ILE A 189 -37.59 -3.81 -20.47
N GLU A 190 -36.68 -3.96 -21.42
CA GLU A 190 -36.38 -2.95 -22.44
C GLU A 190 -36.77 -3.42 -23.83
N LYS A 191 -37.10 -2.49 -24.72
CA LYS A 191 -37.30 -2.81 -26.14
C LYS A 191 -35.94 -3.07 -26.79
N ALA A 192 -35.79 -4.24 -27.41
CA ALA A 192 -34.66 -4.58 -28.25
C ALA A 192 -35.00 -4.34 -29.73
N ALA A 193 -34.09 -4.68 -30.64
CA ALA A 193 -34.32 -4.54 -32.08
C ALA A 193 -35.51 -5.40 -32.56
N GLY A 194 -36.40 -4.81 -33.36
CA GLY A 194 -37.58 -5.48 -33.89
C GLY A 194 -38.71 -5.63 -32.86
N ALA A 195 -39.38 -6.79 -32.85
CA ALA A 195 -40.45 -7.13 -31.91
C ALA A 195 -39.96 -7.83 -30.62
N LYS A 196 -38.66 -7.70 -30.32
CA LYS A 196 -38.00 -8.37 -29.20
C LYS A 196 -37.88 -7.46 -27.99
N HIS A 197 -37.86 -8.06 -26.82
CA HIS A 197 -37.65 -7.41 -25.54
C HIS A 197 -36.46 -8.03 -24.82
N ASP A 198 -35.66 -7.21 -24.15
CA ASP A 198 -34.54 -7.66 -23.35
C ASP A 198 -34.90 -7.57 -21.87
N ILE A 199 -34.73 -8.68 -21.16
CA ILE A 199 -34.93 -8.73 -19.71
C ILE A 199 -33.60 -8.39 -19.05
N ARG A 200 -33.59 -7.41 -18.15
CA ARG A 200 -32.40 -7.03 -17.40
C ARG A 200 -32.63 -7.18 -15.91
N TYR A 201 -31.57 -7.52 -15.17
CA TYR A 201 -31.52 -7.39 -13.72
C TYR A 201 -30.43 -6.38 -13.34
N GLY A 202 -30.81 -5.19 -12.90
CA GLY A 202 -29.86 -4.07 -12.69
C GLY A 202 -29.14 -3.70 -13.98
N GLY A 203 -27.83 -3.92 -14.07
CA GLY A 203 -27.04 -3.66 -15.28
C GLY A 203 -26.80 -4.88 -16.18
N PHE A 204 -27.39 -6.03 -15.86
CA PHE A 204 -27.08 -7.31 -16.51
C PHE A 204 -28.21 -7.73 -17.46
N HIS A 205 -27.88 -7.97 -18.72
CA HIS A 205 -28.81 -8.29 -19.80
C HIS A 205 -28.99 -9.81 -19.94
N MET A 206 -30.23 -10.27 -20.16
CA MET A 206 -30.61 -11.70 -20.19
C MET A 206 -31.18 -12.12 -21.55
N SER A 207 -30.56 -11.68 -22.63
CA SER A 207 -30.91 -12.01 -24.03
C SER A 207 -32.23 -11.42 -24.53
N PRO A 208 -32.31 -11.02 -25.82
CA PRO A 208 -33.56 -10.64 -26.46
C PRO A 208 -34.54 -11.83 -26.58
N ILE A 209 -35.79 -11.59 -26.20
CA ILE A 209 -36.91 -12.55 -26.16
C ILE A 209 -38.08 -12.02 -27.01
N ASP A 210 -38.75 -12.89 -27.74
CA ASP A 210 -39.95 -12.54 -28.50
C ASP A 210 -41.16 -12.27 -27.57
N ASN A 211 -42.03 -11.34 -27.96
CA ASN A 211 -43.15 -10.89 -27.14
C ASN A 211 -44.12 -12.01 -26.71
N GLU A 212 -44.22 -13.09 -27.49
CA GLU A 212 -45.16 -14.20 -27.24
C GLU A 212 -44.84 -14.98 -25.96
N ASN A 213 -43.56 -15.09 -25.58
CA ASN A 213 -43.12 -15.88 -24.42
C ASN A 213 -42.54 -15.01 -23.28
N LEU A 214 -42.68 -13.69 -23.39
CA LEU A 214 -42.01 -12.72 -22.51
C LEU A 214 -42.44 -12.88 -21.04
N ASP A 215 -43.74 -12.97 -20.79
CA ASP A 215 -44.29 -13.06 -19.43
C ASP A 215 -43.89 -14.37 -18.75
N ASP A 216 -44.00 -15.49 -19.46
CA ASP A 216 -43.60 -16.82 -18.95
C ASP A 216 -42.11 -16.85 -18.58
N TYR A 217 -41.25 -16.31 -19.44
CA TYR A 217 -39.80 -16.29 -19.18
C TYR A 217 -39.45 -15.33 -18.05
N LEU A 218 -40.13 -14.19 -17.95
CA LEU A 218 -39.96 -13.25 -16.86
C LEU A 218 -40.32 -13.86 -15.51
N GLU A 219 -41.43 -14.61 -15.42
CA GLU A 219 -41.82 -15.32 -14.20
C GLU A 219 -40.78 -16.37 -13.80
N ILE A 220 -40.29 -17.17 -14.76
CA ILE A 220 -39.22 -18.14 -14.54
C ILE A 220 -37.96 -17.45 -14.00
N ILE A 221 -37.53 -16.36 -14.63
CA ILE A 221 -36.34 -15.59 -14.24
C ILE A 221 -36.51 -15.03 -12.83
N ARG A 222 -37.64 -14.38 -12.52
CA ARG A 222 -37.94 -13.84 -11.18
C ARG A 222 -37.86 -14.93 -10.12
N ALA A 223 -38.50 -16.07 -10.37
CA ALA A 223 -38.51 -17.20 -9.45
C ALA A 223 -37.10 -17.79 -9.24
N ILE A 224 -36.26 -17.81 -10.27
CA ILE A 224 -34.86 -18.24 -10.16
C ILE A 224 -34.06 -17.23 -9.34
N VAL A 225 -34.11 -15.94 -9.68
CA VAL A 225 -33.38 -14.91 -8.96
C VAL A 225 -33.72 -14.95 -7.48
N GLN A 226 -35.01 -14.90 -7.12
CA GLN A 226 -35.48 -14.93 -5.73
C GLN A 226 -34.98 -16.15 -4.94
N ASP A 227 -35.04 -17.35 -5.53
CA ASP A 227 -34.56 -18.59 -4.90
C ASP A 227 -33.05 -18.53 -4.65
N TYR A 228 -32.28 -18.05 -5.62
CA TYR A 228 -30.83 -17.91 -5.48
C TYR A 228 -30.44 -16.82 -4.50
N GLU A 229 -31.12 -15.66 -4.46
CA GLU A 229 -30.82 -14.61 -3.48
C GLU A 229 -30.98 -15.15 -2.05
N THR A 230 -32.06 -15.89 -1.81
CA THR A 230 -32.36 -16.48 -0.51
C THR A 230 -31.31 -17.52 -0.13
N ARG A 231 -31.02 -18.48 -1.03
CA ARG A 231 -30.06 -19.55 -0.78
C ARG A 231 -28.63 -19.06 -0.63
N MET A 232 -28.22 -18.09 -1.43
CA MET A 232 -26.86 -17.53 -1.35
C MET A 232 -26.65 -16.82 -0.02
N LYS A 233 -27.61 -16.01 0.45
CA LYS A 233 -27.47 -15.31 1.74
C LYS A 233 -27.46 -16.24 2.95
N SER A 234 -27.99 -17.45 2.80
CA SER A 234 -27.92 -18.50 3.83
C SER A 234 -26.75 -19.49 3.64
N SER A 235 -25.94 -19.36 2.59
CA SER A 235 -24.89 -20.33 2.31
C SER A 235 -23.69 -20.15 3.24
N GLU A 236 -23.00 -21.25 3.54
CA GLU A 236 -21.76 -21.23 4.30
C GLU A 236 -20.71 -20.35 3.61
N GLN A 237 -20.61 -20.45 2.28
CA GLN A 237 -19.65 -19.67 1.49
C GLN A 237 -19.90 -18.16 1.61
N TYR A 238 -21.16 -17.74 1.67
CA TYR A 238 -21.51 -16.33 1.87
C TYR A 238 -21.11 -15.83 3.26
N LEU A 239 -21.42 -16.61 4.30
CA LEU A 239 -21.07 -16.26 5.68
C LEU A 239 -19.55 -16.20 5.87
N GLU A 240 -18.82 -17.12 5.26
CA GLU A 240 -17.36 -17.14 5.27
C GLU A 240 -16.78 -15.94 4.52
N ALA A 241 -17.30 -15.65 3.31
CA ALA A 241 -16.88 -14.48 2.55
C ALA A 241 -17.15 -13.18 3.32
N LEU A 242 -18.32 -13.04 3.95
CA LEU A 242 -18.68 -11.89 4.78
C LEU A 242 -17.67 -11.70 5.94
N LYS A 243 -17.37 -12.78 6.67
CA LYS A 243 -16.38 -12.77 7.75
C LYS A 243 -14.98 -12.38 7.25
N SER A 244 -14.58 -12.89 6.08
CA SER A 244 -13.29 -12.56 5.48
C SER A 244 -13.21 -11.10 5.05
N TYR A 245 -14.26 -10.54 4.43
CA TYR A 245 -14.30 -9.11 4.08
C TYR A 245 -14.34 -8.19 5.30
N ASP A 246 -15.02 -8.57 6.39
CA ASP A 246 -14.99 -7.81 7.64
C ASP A 246 -13.61 -7.85 8.30
N THR A 247 -12.96 -9.02 8.27
CA THR A 247 -11.56 -9.18 8.72
C THR A 247 -10.65 -8.29 7.88
N LEU A 248 -10.81 -8.30 6.56
CA LEU A 248 -10.06 -7.47 5.63
C LEU A 248 -10.26 -5.97 5.95
N ARG A 249 -11.50 -5.51 6.16
CA ARG A 249 -11.78 -4.11 6.53
C ARG A 249 -11.12 -3.70 7.85
N SER A 250 -11.14 -4.60 8.85
CA SER A 250 -10.49 -4.37 10.14
C SER A 250 -8.97 -4.30 10.01
N LEU A 251 -8.36 -5.22 9.25
CA LEU A 251 -6.93 -5.22 8.94
C LEU A 251 -6.53 -3.98 8.16
N GLN A 252 -7.32 -3.58 7.15
CA GLN A 252 -7.12 -2.36 6.38
C GLN A 252 -6.97 -1.17 7.31
N LYS A 253 -7.95 -0.95 8.20
CA LYS A 253 -7.91 0.15 9.16
C LYS A 253 -6.63 0.12 10.01
N ARG A 254 -6.33 -1.01 10.65
CA ARG A 254 -5.15 -1.15 11.52
C ARG A 254 -3.83 -0.91 10.79
N LEU A 255 -3.68 -1.45 9.58
CA LEU A 255 -2.48 -1.27 8.78
C LEU A 255 -2.32 0.18 8.37
N ARG A 256 -3.40 0.82 7.91
CA ARG A 256 -3.39 2.22 7.50
C ARG A 256 -3.12 3.17 8.68
N ASP A 257 -3.66 2.88 9.86
CA ASP A 257 -3.37 3.66 11.08
C ASP A 257 -1.87 3.62 11.42
N GLU A 258 -1.23 2.44 11.33
CA GLU A 258 0.22 2.29 11.54
C GLU A 258 1.06 3.00 10.47
N LEU A 259 0.68 2.84 9.19
CA LEU A 259 1.38 3.51 8.08
C LEU A 259 1.22 5.03 8.15
N ALA A 260 0.04 5.53 8.56
CA ALA A 260 -0.21 6.95 8.74
C ALA A 260 0.74 7.56 9.79
N ILE A 261 1.09 6.84 10.86
CA ILE A 261 2.09 7.32 11.84
C ILE A 261 3.44 7.57 11.16
N ILE A 262 3.89 6.64 10.31
CA ILE A 262 5.16 6.76 9.57
C ILE A 262 5.08 7.92 8.57
N ILE A 263 4.02 7.95 7.77
CA ILE A 263 3.80 8.93 6.71
C ILE A 263 3.72 10.34 7.29
N MET A 264 2.94 10.54 8.36
CA MET A 264 2.75 11.87 8.95
C MET A 264 3.97 12.35 9.73
N ARG A 265 4.71 11.45 10.38
CA ARG A 265 5.95 11.84 11.10
C ARG A 265 7.12 12.09 10.16
N ARG A 266 7.13 11.48 8.97
CA ARG A 266 8.25 11.50 7.99
C ARG A 266 9.59 11.02 8.56
N ILE A 267 9.57 10.42 9.74
CA ILE A 267 10.73 9.91 10.47
C ILE A 267 10.33 8.56 11.03
N VAL A 268 11.17 7.56 10.79
CA VAL A 268 10.99 6.22 11.33
C VAL A 268 11.90 6.06 12.55
N PRO A 269 11.36 5.82 13.75
CA PRO A 269 12.18 5.63 14.95
C PRO A 269 13.05 4.37 14.83
N GLY A 270 14.07 4.25 15.68
CA GLY A 270 14.96 3.09 15.71
C GLY A 270 16.18 3.22 14.79
N LYS A 271 16.86 2.09 14.57
CA LYS A 271 18.05 1.99 13.72
C LYS A 271 18.00 0.70 12.92
N CYS A 272 18.61 0.71 11.75
CA CYS A 272 18.85 -0.49 10.94
C CYS A 272 20.33 -0.58 10.56
N LYS A 273 20.74 -1.73 10.01
CA LYS A 273 22.10 -1.96 9.55
C LYS A 273 22.53 -1.06 8.38
N TYR A 274 21.58 -0.36 7.77
CA TYR A 274 21.81 0.55 6.65
C TYR A 274 21.79 2.03 7.07
N CYS A 275 21.54 2.34 8.35
CA CYS A 275 21.61 3.71 8.83
C CYS A 275 23.02 4.27 8.58
N PRO A 276 23.16 5.47 7.98
CA PRO A 276 24.46 6.09 7.67
C PRO A 276 25.38 6.44 8.87
N LEU A 277 25.14 5.91 10.08
CA LEU A 277 25.80 6.27 11.33
C LEU A 277 27.04 5.42 11.65
#